data_AF-B3CH15-F1
#
_entry.id   AF-B3CH15-F1
#
_cell.length_a   1.000
_cell.length_b   1.000
_cell.length_c   1.000
_cell.angle_alpha   90.00
_cell.angle_beta   90.00
_cell.angle_gamma   90.00
#
_symmetry.space_group_name_H-M   'P 1'
#
loop_
_entity.id
_entity.type
_entity.pdbx_description
1 polymer ?
#
loop_
_entity_poly.entity_id
_entity_poly.type
_entity_poly.pdbx_seq_one_letter_code
_entity_poly.pdbx_strand_id
1 'polypeptide(L)'
;MKRTLLFLMSVIMVLSTYAQKSTSIKTFEYPDYLCPNPYTGKPIYGGNTLEISYSEKKNSYGIEFRYGYVKYSLSLSYKGMDNGRYVYTGFEIGNMTEAIVMTSTKLSRFLGNYGQMQSETFEKDKLIELHISGSGSLSVYPIKDTPERRKRIEEKVAKQEAENAARNKLEELYPYGVQFLQDSLKQQVVKEFFDNAGEVKSFNLQPHSFHTYTAVIDTNKQVTVIQKDEVVLNAELQNEQLHGRIEYEPSSTGGKTAKVINGKVFFSMTFHPKLKIKEHECSVLYDKKESSYLYFKYPYRSSLWNDSNQIEAPKEIRKIVEDNIVKKGKYSLYWKTVDEKLVSLSYVKHGLVDTVPIEVYSIYK
;
A
#
# COMPACT_ATOMS: atom_id res chain seq x y z
N MET A 1 6.76 36.87 -0.90
CA MET A 1 6.09 36.49 0.36
C MET A 1 5.25 35.24 0.13
N LYS A 2 5.84 34.07 0.40
CA LYS A 2 5.21 32.75 0.42
C LYS A 2 5.65 32.14 1.75
N ARG A 3 4.77 32.07 2.75
CA ARG A 3 4.88 31.28 4.01
C ARG A 3 3.83 31.78 5.03
N THR A 4 2.56 31.56 4.76
CA THR A 4 1.49 31.68 5.78
C THR A 4 0.28 30.81 5.44
N LEU A 5 0.51 29.73 4.70
CA LEU A 5 -0.50 28.75 4.30
C LEU A 5 -0.01 27.37 4.72
N LEU A 6 -0.03 27.08 6.02
CA LEU A 6 0.21 25.76 6.65
C LEU A 6 0.26 25.96 8.16
N PHE A 7 -0.89 26.03 8.85
CA PHE A 7 -1.04 25.72 10.30
C PHE A 7 -2.50 25.83 10.77
N LEU A 8 -3.48 25.47 9.93
CA LEU A 8 -4.90 25.42 10.34
C LEU A 8 -5.58 24.06 10.03
N MET A 9 -4.78 23.03 9.82
CA MET A 9 -5.21 21.63 9.71
C MET A 9 -4.30 20.82 10.64
N SER A 10 -4.87 19.88 11.41
CA SER A 10 -4.31 19.21 12.60
C SER A 10 -4.19 20.18 13.80
N VAL A 11 -4.97 20.07 14.88
CA VAL A 11 -5.20 18.90 15.73
C VAL A 11 -6.62 18.95 16.29
N ILE A 12 -7.51 18.12 15.74
CA ILE A 12 -8.65 17.57 16.46
C ILE A 12 -8.24 16.13 16.75
N MET A 13 -7.61 15.90 17.89
CA MET A 13 -7.66 14.67 18.67
C MET A 13 -6.81 14.84 19.94
N VAL A 14 -7.51 14.77 21.08
CA VAL A 14 -7.02 14.37 22.39
C VAL A 14 -5.84 15.17 22.96
N LEU A 15 -6.16 16.17 23.79
CA LEU A 15 -5.48 16.44 25.06
C LEU A 15 -6.44 17.25 25.93
N SER A 16 -7.07 16.54 26.86
CA SER A 16 -7.68 17.13 28.04
C SER A 16 -6.58 17.69 28.95
N THR A 17 -6.96 18.74 29.69
CA THR A 17 -6.27 19.36 30.84
C THR A 17 -5.28 20.50 30.56
N TYR A 18 -5.49 21.58 31.32
CA TYR A 18 -4.67 22.78 31.52
C TYR A 18 -4.77 23.94 30.51
N ALA A 19 -5.85 24.74 30.64
CA ALA A 19 -5.79 26.20 30.83
C ALA A 19 -7.22 26.77 30.95
N GLN A 20 -7.89 26.52 32.08
CA GLN A 20 -9.20 27.07 32.35
C GLN A 20 -9.05 28.52 32.87
N LYS A 21 -9.20 29.49 31.96
CA LYS A 21 -9.51 30.89 32.32
C LYS A 21 -10.81 31.31 31.64
N SER A 22 -11.91 30.92 32.28
CA SER A 22 -13.28 31.48 32.19
C SER A 22 -13.77 31.95 30.81
N THR A 23 -14.27 31.03 30.00
CA THR A 23 -15.39 31.30 29.09
C THR A 23 -16.60 30.54 29.63
N SER A 24 -17.66 31.24 30.05
CA SER A 24 -18.91 30.68 30.60
C SER A 24 -19.77 30.02 29.51
N ILE A 25 -19.15 29.20 28.68
CA ILE A 25 -19.80 28.44 27.63
C ILE A 25 -19.99 27.03 28.16
N LYS A 26 -21.25 26.62 28.33
CA LYS A 26 -21.63 25.24 28.63
C LYS A 26 -21.84 24.53 27.31
N THR A 27 -21.25 23.36 27.14
CA THR A 27 -21.33 22.57 25.91
C THR A 27 -21.65 21.12 26.24
N PHE A 28 -22.43 20.48 25.39
CA PHE A 28 -22.64 19.04 25.39
C PHE A 28 -22.54 18.49 23.97
N GLU A 29 -21.70 17.49 23.79
CA GLU A 29 -21.49 16.80 22.52
C GLU A 29 -22.22 15.47 22.51
N TYR A 30 -23.13 15.30 21.56
CA TYR A 30 -23.78 14.04 21.24
C TYR A 30 -22.94 13.27 20.22
N PRO A 31 -22.62 11.98 20.48
CA PRO A 31 -21.77 11.20 19.59
C PRO A 31 -22.37 11.06 18.18
N ASP A 32 -23.68 10.83 18.12
CA ASP A 32 -24.46 10.80 16.89
C ASP A 32 -25.86 11.37 17.14
N TYR A 33 -26.57 11.62 16.05
CA TYR A 33 -27.96 12.01 16.05
C TYR A 33 -28.71 11.28 14.93
N LEU A 34 -30.03 11.19 15.03
CA LEU A 34 -30.90 10.61 14.01
C LEU A 34 -31.59 11.71 13.21
N CYS A 35 -31.91 11.40 11.97
CA CYS A 35 -32.82 12.16 11.13
C CYS A 35 -33.87 11.21 10.52
N PRO A 36 -35.05 11.73 10.11
CA PRO A 36 -36.02 10.94 9.37
C PRO A 36 -35.49 10.62 7.97
N ASN A 37 -35.58 9.35 7.58
CA ASN A 37 -35.33 8.93 6.21
C ASN A 37 -36.32 9.65 5.27
N PRO A 38 -35.86 10.31 4.20
CA PRO A 38 -36.73 11.10 3.34
C PRO A 38 -37.80 10.28 2.62
N TYR A 39 -37.59 8.97 2.44
CA TYR A 39 -38.52 8.08 1.73
C TYR A 39 -39.43 7.28 2.65
N THR A 40 -38.95 6.93 3.84
CA THR A 40 -39.67 6.01 4.74
C THR A 40 -40.12 6.65 6.05
N GLY A 41 -39.61 7.84 6.38
CA GLY A 41 -39.82 8.51 7.66
C GLY A 41 -39.21 7.78 8.86
N LYS A 42 -38.58 6.62 8.67
CA LYS A 42 -37.94 5.84 9.74
C LYS A 42 -36.64 6.50 10.20
N PRO A 43 -36.22 6.31 11.46
CA PRO A 43 -34.94 6.83 11.93
C PRO A 43 -33.74 6.27 11.18
N ILE A 44 -32.88 7.16 10.70
CA ILE A 44 -31.55 6.85 10.14
C ILE A 44 -30.49 7.72 10.82
N TYR A 45 -29.23 7.29 10.79
CA TYR A 45 -28.13 8.09 11.30
C TYR A 45 -27.92 9.33 10.44
N GLY A 46 -27.99 10.51 11.07
CA GLY A 46 -27.78 11.79 10.40
C GLY A 46 -26.31 12.19 10.30
N GLY A 47 -25.49 11.76 11.26
CA GLY A 47 -24.05 12.04 11.30
C GLY A 47 -23.44 11.73 12.67
N ASN A 48 -22.11 11.73 12.71
CA ASN A 48 -21.33 11.72 13.93
C ASN A 48 -20.99 13.18 14.31
N THR A 49 -21.07 13.53 15.59
CA THR A 49 -20.90 14.89 16.15
C THR A 49 -22.09 15.83 15.96
N LEU A 50 -22.91 15.95 17.01
CA LEU A 50 -23.86 17.04 17.22
C LEU A 50 -23.50 17.74 18.53
N GLU A 51 -23.12 19.00 18.46
CA GLU A 51 -22.81 19.82 19.63
C GLU A 51 -23.95 20.80 19.89
N ILE A 52 -24.33 20.94 21.16
CA ILE A 52 -25.17 22.03 21.63
C ILE A 52 -24.39 22.79 22.69
N SER A 53 -24.34 24.11 22.55
CA SER A 53 -23.64 25.00 23.48
C SER A 53 -24.51 26.17 23.91
N TYR A 54 -24.17 26.79 25.03
CA TYR A 54 -24.80 27.99 25.55
C TYR A 54 -23.76 28.92 26.16
N SER A 55 -23.76 30.17 25.71
CA SER A 55 -22.91 31.23 26.25
C SER A 55 -23.71 32.14 27.15
N GLU A 56 -23.42 32.13 28.46
CA GLU A 56 -24.04 33.05 29.41
C GLU A 56 -23.71 34.52 29.06
N LYS A 57 -22.48 34.79 28.62
CA LYS A 57 -22.02 36.13 28.24
C LYS A 57 -22.81 36.72 27.06
N LYS A 58 -23.11 35.91 26.07
CA LYS A 58 -23.85 36.33 24.86
C LYS A 58 -25.36 36.10 24.98
N ASN A 59 -25.80 35.42 26.04
CA ASN A 59 -27.15 34.88 26.20
C ASN A 59 -27.65 34.17 24.93
N SER A 60 -26.78 33.35 24.34
CA SER A 60 -27.01 32.71 23.04
C SER A 60 -26.69 31.23 23.08
N TYR A 61 -27.37 30.44 22.27
CA TYR A 61 -27.12 29.02 22.03
C TYR A 61 -26.29 28.83 20.76
N GLY A 62 -25.46 27.80 20.76
CA GLY A 62 -24.80 27.28 19.58
C GLY A 62 -25.33 25.88 19.27
N ILE A 63 -25.48 25.56 17.98
CA ILE A 63 -25.70 24.17 17.52
C ILE A 63 -24.74 23.91 16.37
N GLU A 64 -23.87 22.92 16.51
CA GLU A 64 -22.96 22.49 15.44
C GLU A 64 -23.19 21.02 15.09
N PHE A 65 -23.29 20.70 13.80
CA PHE A 65 -23.40 19.32 13.36
C PHE A 65 -23.00 19.17 11.88
N ARG A 66 -22.75 17.93 11.47
CA ARG A 66 -22.54 17.58 10.06
C ARG A 66 -23.67 16.70 9.53
N TYR A 67 -24.30 17.15 8.46
CA TYR A 67 -25.27 16.34 7.72
C TYR A 67 -24.73 16.06 6.32
N GLY A 68 -24.42 14.78 6.07
CA GLY A 68 -23.64 14.40 4.89
C GLY A 68 -22.26 15.06 4.88
N TYR A 69 -21.92 15.76 3.79
CA TYR A 69 -20.65 16.47 3.66
C TYR A 69 -20.67 17.92 4.19
N VAL A 70 -21.85 18.42 4.57
CA VAL A 70 -22.05 19.83 4.96
C VAL A 70 -21.95 19.97 6.48
N LYS A 71 -21.17 20.95 6.94
CA LYS A 71 -21.14 21.37 8.35
C LYS A 71 -22.08 22.55 8.53
N TYR A 72 -22.94 22.49 9.53
CA TYR A 72 -23.78 23.59 9.98
C TYR A 72 -23.29 24.09 11.34
N SER A 73 -23.11 25.40 11.47
CA SER A 73 -22.77 26.05 12.73
C SER A 73 -23.75 27.19 12.99
N LEU A 74 -24.64 27.04 13.95
CA LEU A 74 -25.71 28.00 14.22
C LEU A 74 -25.41 28.83 15.47
N SER A 75 -25.69 30.12 15.41
CA SER A 75 -25.72 31.02 16.57
C SER A 75 -27.14 31.53 16.77
N LEU A 76 -27.75 31.23 17.91
CA LEU A 76 -29.18 31.37 18.15
C LEU A 76 -29.48 32.11 19.46
N SER A 77 -30.57 32.86 19.48
CA SER A 77 -31.09 33.52 20.69
C SER A 77 -32.52 33.09 20.94
N TYR A 78 -32.87 32.86 22.20
CA TYR A 78 -34.23 32.47 22.59
C TYR A 78 -35.21 33.62 22.35
N LYS A 79 -36.34 33.35 21.70
CA LYS A 79 -37.37 34.36 21.38
C LYS A 79 -38.67 34.20 22.14
N GLY A 80 -38.98 33.01 22.64
CA GLY A 80 -40.21 32.75 23.37
C GLY A 80 -40.79 31.39 23.04
N MET A 81 -42.07 31.22 23.34
CA MET A 81 -42.84 30.06 22.92
C MET A 81 -43.82 30.45 21.81
N ASP A 82 -43.97 29.57 20.83
CA ASP A 82 -44.98 29.64 19.77
C ASP A 82 -45.58 28.25 19.57
N ASN A 83 -46.92 28.16 19.51
CA ASN A 83 -47.66 26.90 19.36
C ASN A 83 -47.16 25.75 20.25
N GLY A 84 -46.85 26.05 21.52
CA GLY A 84 -46.37 25.07 22.49
C GLY A 84 -44.91 24.63 22.32
N ARG A 85 -44.15 25.26 21.41
CA ARG A 85 -42.73 24.97 21.16
C ARG A 85 -41.86 26.15 21.52
N TYR A 86 -40.64 25.88 21.96
CA TYR A 86 -39.62 26.90 22.20
C TYR A 86 -38.97 27.32 20.88
N VAL A 87 -38.97 28.61 20.62
CA VAL A 87 -38.45 29.20 19.38
C VAL A 87 -37.14 29.94 19.67
N TYR A 88 -36.16 29.68 18.82
CA TYR A 88 -34.85 30.31 18.82
C TYR A 88 -34.59 30.84 17.41
N THR A 89 -34.06 32.07 17.31
CA THR A 89 -33.71 32.65 16.01
C THR A 89 -32.30 33.20 16.01
N GLY A 90 -31.67 33.21 14.84
CA GLY A 90 -30.32 33.71 14.68
C GLY A 90 -29.84 33.44 13.26
N PHE A 91 -28.62 32.94 13.13
CA PHE A 91 -28.00 32.74 11.81
C PHE A 91 -27.05 31.55 11.79
N GLU A 92 -26.86 30.97 10.61
CA GLU A 92 -25.76 30.06 10.30
C GLU A 92 -24.48 30.88 10.11
N ILE A 93 -23.40 30.51 10.79
CA ILE A 93 -22.18 31.32 10.94
C ILE A 93 -21.38 31.36 9.64
N GLY A 94 -21.34 30.28 8.86
CA GLY A 94 -20.57 30.20 7.64
C GLY A 94 -21.09 31.11 6.51
N ASN A 95 -22.41 31.19 6.36
CA ASN A 95 -23.09 31.88 5.26
C ASN A 95 -23.96 33.08 5.71
N MET A 96 -24.07 33.33 7.02
CA MET A 96 -24.86 34.41 7.63
C MET A 96 -26.36 34.38 7.27
N THR A 97 -26.89 33.22 6.87
CA THR A 97 -28.32 33.05 6.55
C THR A 97 -29.14 32.91 7.82
N GLU A 98 -30.37 33.43 7.78
CA GLU A 98 -31.29 33.32 8.91
C GLU A 98 -31.58 31.86 9.25
N ALA A 99 -31.54 31.56 10.55
CA ALA A 99 -31.82 30.25 11.09
C ALA A 99 -32.88 30.35 12.19
N ILE A 100 -33.87 29.46 12.13
CA ILE A 100 -34.92 29.29 13.13
C ILE A 100 -34.82 27.87 13.67
N VAL A 101 -34.82 27.73 14.99
CA VAL A 101 -34.83 26.43 15.66
C VAL A 101 -36.05 26.34 16.55
N MET A 102 -36.77 25.23 16.42
CA MET A 102 -37.99 24.94 17.18
C MET A 102 -37.86 23.61 17.90
N THR A 103 -38.16 23.60 19.20
CA THR A 103 -38.01 22.43 20.07
C THR A 103 -39.20 22.28 20.99
N SER A 104 -39.56 21.04 21.34
CA SER A 104 -40.63 20.77 22.32
C SER A 104 -40.19 20.99 23.78
N THR A 105 -38.88 21.08 24.02
CA THR A 105 -38.26 21.38 25.32
C THR A 105 -37.19 22.45 25.13
N LYS A 106 -36.83 23.22 26.17
CA LYS A 106 -35.75 24.21 26.07
C LYS A 106 -34.42 23.56 25.64
N LEU A 107 -33.67 24.24 24.76
CA LEU A 107 -32.33 23.84 24.33
C LEU A 107 -31.37 23.62 25.51
N SER A 108 -31.51 24.35 26.61
CA SER A 108 -30.72 24.15 27.83
C SER A 108 -30.82 22.74 28.41
N ARG A 109 -31.94 22.04 28.20
CA ARG A 109 -32.10 20.65 28.66
C ARG A 109 -31.16 19.71 27.92
N PHE A 110 -30.93 19.96 26.63
CA PHE A 110 -30.00 19.17 25.82
C PHE A 110 -28.53 19.39 26.19
N LEU A 111 -28.19 20.42 26.98
CA LEU A 111 -26.86 20.53 27.58
C LEU A 111 -26.61 19.46 28.67
N GLY A 112 -27.66 18.75 29.11
CA GLY A 112 -27.60 17.70 30.13
C GLY A 112 -27.84 16.29 29.57
N ASN A 113 -27.37 15.98 28.36
CA ASN A 113 -27.54 14.67 27.72
C ASN A 113 -29.01 14.25 27.52
N TYR A 114 -29.88 15.21 27.17
CA TYR A 114 -31.30 14.98 26.90
C TYR A 114 -31.54 14.51 25.46
N GLY A 115 -30.94 13.37 25.10
CA GLY A 115 -31.20 12.69 23.83
C GLY A 115 -32.21 11.56 23.96
N GLN A 116 -32.64 11.01 22.83
CA GLN A 116 -33.41 9.76 22.80
C GLN A 116 -32.51 8.53 22.91
N MET A 117 -33.08 7.42 23.34
CA MET A 117 -32.45 6.13 23.14
C MET A 117 -32.54 5.74 21.67
N GLN A 118 -31.58 4.95 21.18
CA GLN A 118 -31.68 4.42 19.83
C GLN A 118 -32.86 3.45 19.76
N SER A 119 -33.93 3.85 19.06
CA SER A 119 -35.14 3.05 18.86
C SER A 119 -35.62 3.19 17.41
N GLU A 120 -36.52 2.31 16.98
CA GLU A 120 -37.15 2.41 15.65
C GLU A 120 -38.15 3.57 15.54
N THR A 121 -38.37 4.32 16.62
CA THR A 121 -39.34 5.41 16.72
C THR A 121 -38.67 6.72 17.18
N PHE A 122 -39.29 7.84 16.82
CA PHE A 122 -38.85 9.16 17.27
C PHE A 122 -39.54 9.57 18.57
N GLU A 123 -38.74 10.01 19.55
CA GLU A 123 -39.25 10.65 20.76
C GLU A 123 -39.54 12.14 20.45
N LYS A 124 -40.81 12.50 20.28
CA LYS A 124 -41.24 13.85 19.82
C LYS A 124 -40.72 15.00 20.69
N ASP A 125 -40.48 14.75 21.97
CA ASP A 125 -39.97 15.76 22.91
C ASP A 125 -38.45 16.00 22.76
N LYS A 126 -37.74 15.15 22.02
CA LYS A 126 -36.30 15.27 21.73
C LYS A 126 -36.02 15.89 20.36
N LEU A 127 -37.05 16.19 19.57
CA LEU A 127 -36.88 16.81 18.26
C LEU A 127 -36.28 18.21 18.40
N ILE A 128 -35.19 18.42 17.68
CA ILE A 128 -34.66 19.72 17.32
C ILE A 128 -34.95 19.92 15.84
N GLU A 129 -35.93 20.76 15.54
CA GLU A 129 -36.25 21.14 14.17
C GLU A 129 -35.51 22.42 13.84
N LEU A 130 -34.77 22.40 12.74
CA LEU A 130 -33.98 23.52 12.27
C LEU A 130 -34.52 23.94 10.91
N HIS A 131 -34.67 25.24 10.70
CA HIS A 131 -34.95 25.83 9.41
C HIS A 131 -33.84 26.83 9.10
N ILE A 132 -33.13 26.63 8.00
CA ILE A 132 -32.06 27.51 7.56
C ILE A 132 -32.46 28.05 6.19
N SER A 133 -32.59 29.37 6.09
CA SER A 133 -33.01 30.04 4.86
C SER A 133 -32.12 29.63 3.69
N GLY A 134 -32.74 29.15 2.61
CA GLY A 134 -32.06 28.63 1.42
C GLY A 134 -31.54 27.18 1.51
N SER A 135 -31.39 26.60 2.71
CA SER A 135 -31.02 25.18 2.90
C SER A 135 -32.21 24.28 3.23
N GLY A 136 -33.33 24.85 3.66
CA GLY A 136 -34.55 24.12 4.01
C GLY A 136 -34.59 23.70 5.48
N SER A 137 -35.50 22.77 5.78
CA SER A 137 -35.73 22.28 7.15
C SER A 137 -35.07 20.93 7.40
N LEU A 138 -34.48 20.76 8.59
CA LEU A 138 -33.88 19.52 9.07
C LEU A 138 -34.50 19.13 10.42
N SER A 139 -34.74 17.83 10.59
CA SER A 139 -35.17 17.25 11.85
C SER A 139 -34.02 16.46 12.45
N VAL A 140 -33.56 16.90 13.62
CA VAL A 140 -32.42 16.32 14.33
C VAL A 140 -32.88 15.77 15.68
N TYR A 141 -32.54 14.51 15.93
CA TYR A 141 -32.82 13.82 17.19
C TYR A 141 -31.49 13.41 17.84
N PRO A 142 -31.00 14.15 18.85
CA PRO A 142 -29.78 13.79 19.54
C PRO A 142 -29.90 12.39 20.14
N ILE A 143 -28.92 11.51 19.90
CA ILE A 143 -28.91 10.19 20.56
C ILE A 143 -28.12 10.33 21.85
N LYS A 144 -28.75 9.92 22.96
CA LYS A 144 -28.15 9.95 24.29
C LYS A 144 -26.77 9.30 24.32
N ASP A 145 -25.84 9.94 25.02
CA ASP A 145 -24.53 9.38 25.31
C ASP A 145 -24.62 8.46 26.54
N THR A 146 -24.35 7.16 26.36
CA THR A 146 -24.39 6.16 27.45
C THR A 146 -23.06 5.42 27.55
N PRO A 147 -22.66 4.93 28.75
CA PRO A 147 -21.42 4.17 28.91
C PRO A 147 -21.29 2.99 27.93
N GLU A 148 -22.37 2.23 27.71
CA GLU A 148 -22.40 1.08 26.80
C GLU A 148 -22.16 1.51 25.35
N ARG A 149 -22.62 2.70 24.98
CA ARG A 149 -22.43 3.24 23.63
C ARG A 149 -21.00 3.74 23.43
N ARG A 150 -20.42 4.44 24.40
CA ARG A 150 -19.00 4.83 24.36
C ARG A 150 -18.13 3.60 24.17
N LYS A 151 -18.38 2.54 24.95
CA LYS A 151 -17.70 1.25 24.81
C LYS A 151 -17.84 0.67 23.38
N ARG A 152 -19.04 0.67 22.80
CA ARG A 152 -19.25 0.20 21.41
C ARG A 152 -18.50 1.05 20.37
N ILE A 153 -18.40 2.37 20.57
CA ILE A 153 -17.67 3.26 19.66
C ILE A 153 -16.16 3.00 19.80
N GLU A 154 -15.64 2.94 21.03
CA GLU A 154 -14.24 2.61 21.32
C GLU A 154 -13.86 1.25 20.72
N GLU A 155 -14.69 0.22 20.87
CA GLU A 155 -14.48 -1.10 20.28
C GLU A 155 -14.44 -1.05 18.74
N LYS A 156 -15.32 -0.25 18.10
CA LYS A 156 -15.32 -0.07 16.65
C LYS A 156 -14.06 0.65 16.18
N VAL A 157 -13.67 1.73 16.86
CA VAL A 157 -12.45 2.50 16.54
C VAL A 157 -11.22 1.61 16.71
N ALA A 158 -11.09 0.92 17.84
CA ALA A 158 -9.98 0.00 18.09
C ALA A 158 -9.91 -1.12 17.05
N LYS A 159 -11.06 -1.70 16.66
CA LYS A 159 -11.10 -2.70 15.59
C LYS A 159 -10.62 -2.13 14.25
N GLN A 160 -11.05 -0.93 13.91
CA GLN A 160 -10.66 -0.26 12.67
C GLN A 160 -9.18 0.14 12.66
N GLU A 161 -8.65 0.62 13.78
CA GLU A 161 -7.22 0.92 13.95
C GLU A 161 -6.37 -0.33 13.82
N ALA A 162 -6.78 -1.45 14.44
CA ALA A 162 -6.10 -2.74 14.32
C ALA A 162 -6.10 -3.25 12.87
N GLU A 163 -7.25 -3.17 12.18
CA GLU A 163 -7.37 -3.56 10.77
C GLU A 163 -6.49 -2.67 9.87
N ASN A 164 -6.49 -1.35 10.09
CA ASN A 164 -5.63 -0.41 9.35
C ASN A 164 -4.14 -0.71 9.59
N ALA A 165 -3.74 -1.02 10.82
CA ALA A 165 -2.36 -1.37 11.14
C ALA A 165 -1.92 -2.66 10.42
N ALA A 166 -2.80 -3.67 10.40
CA ALA A 166 -2.55 -4.92 9.66
C ALA A 166 -2.48 -4.68 8.15
N ARG A 167 -3.38 -3.87 7.58
CA ARG A 167 -3.31 -3.48 6.16
C ARG A 167 -1.99 -2.79 5.82
N ASN A 168 -1.57 -1.81 6.60
CA ASN A 168 -0.31 -1.08 6.38
C ASN A 168 0.89 -2.04 6.41
N LYS A 169 0.90 -3.00 7.34
CA LYS A 169 1.93 -4.04 7.41
C LYS A 169 1.96 -4.92 6.16
N LEU A 170 0.79 -5.32 5.65
CA LEU A 170 0.69 -6.07 4.39
C LEU A 170 1.28 -5.26 3.23
N GLU A 171 0.92 -3.98 3.13
CA GLU A 171 1.41 -3.10 2.06
C GLU A 171 2.93 -2.88 2.11
N GLU A 172 3.52 -2.84 3.30
CA GLU A 172 4.96 -2.72 3.48
C GLU A 172 5.70 -4.02 3.12
N LEU A 173 5.30 -5.15 3.72
CA LEU A 173 6.11 -6.37 3.69
C LEU A 173 5.88 -7.22 2.45
N TYR A 174 4.67 -7.22 1.89
CA TYR A 174 4.33 -8.10 0.77
C TYR A 174 5.21 -7.85 -0.48
N PRO A 175 5.40 -6.61 -0.97
CA PRO A 175 6.26 -6.36 -2.13
C PRO A 175 7.72 -6.79 -1.90
N TYR A 176 8.23 -6.55 -0.68
CA TYR A 176 9.57 -6.95 -0.30
C TYR A 176 9.73 -8.47 -0.29
N GLY A 177 8.78 -9.19 0.34
CA GLY A 177 8.82 -10.65 0.45
C GLY A 177 8.78 -11.34 -0.90
N VAL A 178 7.92 -10.87 -1.81
CA VAL A 178 7.84 -11.39 -3.20
C VAL A 178 9.14 -11.16 -3.95
N GLN A 179 9.68 -9.94 -3.92
CA GLN A 179 10.91 -9.60 -4.64
C GLN A 179 12.10 -10.42 -4.11
N PHE A 180 12.26 -10.49 -2.78
CA PHE A 180 13.33 -11.25 -2.15
C PHE A 180 13.29 -12.72 -2.55
N LEU A 181 12.10 -13.35 -2.47
CA LEU A 181 11.96 -14.75 -2.83
C LEU A 181 12.23 -14.99 -4.32
N GLN A 182 11.75 -14.10 -5.19
CA GLN A 182 12.00 -14.18 -6.63
C GLN A 182 13.50 -14.10 -6.96
N ASP A 183 14.24 -13.19 -6.33
CA ASP A 183 15.68 -13.05 -6.53
C ASP A 183 16.45 -14.26 -5.99
N SER A 184 16.06 -14.77 -4.82
CA SER A 184 16.66 -15.96 -4.22
C SER A 184 16.48 -17.19 -5.12
N LEU A 185 15.26 -17.43 -5.62
CA LEU A 185 14.97 -18.54 -6.52
C LEU A 185 15.73 -18.40 -7.84
N LYS A 186 15.82 -17.19 -8.41
CA LYS A 186 16.62 -16.94 -9.62
C LYS A 186 18.09 -17.29 -9.40
N GLN A 187 18.66 -16.87 -8.26
CA GLN A 187 20.05 -17.20 -7.92
C GLN A 187 20.27 -18.71 -7.76
N GLN A 188 19.30 -19.43 -7.17
CA GLN A 188 19.36 -20.90 -7.04
C GLN A 188 19.35 -21.59 -8.41
N VAL A 189 18.48 -21.17 -9.34
CA VAL A 189 18.43 -21.70 -10.71
C VAL A 189 19.78 -21.49 -11.42
N VAL A 190 20.34 -20.28 -11.35
CA VAL A 190 21.64 -19.98 -11.95
C VAL A 190 22.75 -20.81 -11.32
N LYS A 191 22.76 -20.92 -9.98
CA LYS A 191 23.76 -21.70 -9.26
C LYS A 191 23.71 -23.17 -9.68
N GLU A 192 22.54 -23.78 -9.71
CA GLU A 192 22.37 -25.17 -10.14
C GLU A 192 22.84 -25.39 -11.58
N PHE A 193 22.54 -24.46 -12.49
CA PHE A 193 23.00 -24.52 -13.88
C PHE A 193 24.52 -24.59 -13.98
N PHE A 194 25.24 -23.76 -13.22
CA PHE A 194 26.70 -23.75 -13.22
C PHE A 194 27.30 -24.96 -12.49
N ASP A 195 26.73 -25.37 -11.35
CA ASP A 195 27.21 -26.51 -10.56
C ASP A 195 27.05 -27.84 -11.34
N ASN A 196 26.06 -27.93 -12.22
CA ASN A 196 25.73 -29.14 -12.98
C ASN A 196 26.03 -29.03 -14.48
N ALA A 197 27.05 -28.26 -14.87
CA ALA A 197 27.55 -28.23 -16.25
C ALA A 197 26.48 -27.91 -17.32
N GLY A 198 25.53 -27.03 -16.99
CA GLY A 198 24.44 -26.60 -17.87
C GLY A 198 23.09 -27.27 -17.63
N GLU A 199 23.00 -28.23 -16.70
CA GLU A 199 21.73 -28.88 -16.35
C GLU A 199 21.05 -28.23 -15.14
N VAL A 200 19.72 -28.08 -15.18
CA VAL A 200 18.91 -27.68 -14.01
C VAL A 200 17.77 -28.68 -13.85
N LYS A 201 17.86 -29.51 -12.81
CA LYS A 201 16.92 -30.60 -12.55
C LYS A 201 15.84 -30.19 -11.57
N SER A 202 16.18 -29.43 -10.53
CA SER A 202 15.27 -29.14 -9.42
C SER A 202 14.13 -28.16 -9.75
N PHE A 203 14.24 -27.45 -10.88
CA PHE A 203 13.30 -26.44 -11.34
C PHE A 203 12.64 -26.74 -12.70
N ASN A 204 12.99 -27.83 -13.39
CA ASN A 204 12.49 -28.18 -14.72
C ASN A 204 12.36 -26.98 -15.70
N LEU A 205 13.39 -26.70 -16.49
CA LEU A 205 13.41 -25.55 -17.41
C LEU A 205 12.58 -25.71 -18.71
N GLN A 206 11.67 -26.69 -18.78
CA GLN A 206 10.78 -26.84 -19.94
C GLN A 206 9.94 -25.58 -20.21
N PRO A 207 9.56 -25.33 -21.48
CA PRO A 207 8.63 -24.26 -21.82
C PRO A 207 7.34 -24.38 -20.99
N HIS A 208 6.89 -23.27 -20.43
CA HIS A 208 5.70 -23.18 -19.56
C HIS A 208 5.80 -23.87 -18.19
N SER A 209 6.97 -24.37 -17.79
CA SER A 209 7.19 -24.79 -16.41
C SER A 209 7.01 -23.63 -15.43
N PHE A 210 6.41 -23.95 -14.29
CA PHE A 210 6.28 -23.05 -13.17
C PHE A 210 6.22 -23.85 -11.87
N HIS A 211 6.58 -23.17 -10.79
CA HIS A 211 6.45 -23.69 -9.44
C HIS A 211 5.68 -22.70 -8.60
N THR A 212 4.73 -23.19 -7.81
CA THR A 212 3.98 -22.36 -6.87
C THR A 212 4.66 -22.41 -5.52
N TYR A 213 4.86 -21.24 -4.91
CA TYR A 213 5.45 -21.12 -3.58
C TYR A 213 4.46 -20.44 -2.66
N THR A 214 4.29 -21.01 -1.47
CA THR A 214 3.67 -20.33 -0.33
C THR A 214 4.75 -20.00 0.67
N ALA A 215 4.78 -18.74 1.11
CA ALA A 215 5.81 -18.23 1.99
C ALA A 215 5.22 -17.27 3.02
N VAL A 216 6.03 -16.97 4.03
CA VAL A 216 5.75 -15.96 5.04
C VAL A 216 6.91 -15.00 5.16
N ILE A 217 6.60 -13.73 5.40
CA ILE A 217 7.54 -12.72 5.83
C ILE A 217 7.16 -12.21 7.22
N ASP A 218 8.13 -12.23 8.13
CA ASP A 218 7.97 -11.72 9.49
C ASP A 218 8.31 -10.22 9.60
N THR A 219 8.14 -9.66 10.80
CA THR A 219 8.44 -8.23 11.07
C THR A 219 9.93 -7.91 11.01
N ASN A 220 10.81 -8.92 11.08
CA ASN A 220 12.26 -8.77 10.91
C ASN A 220 12.68 -8.88 9.43
N LYS A 221 11.71 -8.93 8.51
CA LYS A 221 11.90 -9.11 7.06
C LYS A 221 12.56 -10.44 6.69
N GLN A 222 12.42 -11.45 7.55
CA GLN A 222 12.86 -12.80 7.22
C GLN A 222 11.78 -13.51 6.39
N VAL A 223 12.18 -14.01 5.22
CA VAL A 223 11.29 -14.74 4.32
C VAL A 223 11.54 -16.24 4.47
N THR A 224 10.49 -16.99 4.78
CA THR A 224 10.53 -18.46 4.92
C THR A 224 9.56 -19.10 3.95
N VAL A 225 10.03 -20.09 3.19
CA VAL A 225 9.18 -20.89 2.31
C VAL A 225 8.48 -21.98 3.13
N ILE A 226 7.16 -22.04 3.02
CA ILE A 226 6.29 -22.97 3.74
C ILE A 226 6.00 -24.19 2.87
N GLN A 227 5.73 -23.95 1.59
CA GLN A 227 5.31 -24.98 0.65
C GLN A 227 5.86 -24.66 -0.74
N LYS A 228 6.32 -25.70 -1.44
CA LYS A 228 6.65 -25.66 -2.86
C LYS A 228 5.75 -26.67 -3.56
N ASP A 229 4.95 -26.20 -4.51
CA ASP A 229 3.93 -26.97 -5.20
C ASP A 229 3.02 -27.68 -4.19
N GLU A 230 2.99 -29.00 -4.16
CA GLU A 230 2.22 -29.80 -3.20
C GLU A 230 3.04 -30.20 -1.96
N VAL A 231 4.34 -29.90 -1.93
CA VAL A 231 5.27 -30.35 -0.90
C VAL A 231 5.38 -29.33 0.22
N VAL A 232 5.00 -29.73 1.43
CA VAL A 232 5.14 -28.93 2.65
C VAL A 232 6.58 -28.98 3.15
N LEU A 233 7.19 -27.82 3.29
CA LEU A 233 8.55 -27.62 3.78
C LEU A 233 8.59 -27.14 5.23
N ASN A 234 7.52 -26.50 5.72
CA ASN A 234 7.40 -26.08 7.12
C ASN A 234 5.95 -26.26 7.62
N ALA A 235 5.71 -27.35 8.35
CA ALA A 235 4.38 -27.70 8.85
C ALA A 235 3.87 -26.75 9.95
N GLU A 236 4.76 -26.21 10.78
CA GLU A 236 4.38 -25.28 11.85
C GLU A 236 3.80 -23.98 11.29
N LEU A 237 4.49 -23.38 10.31
CA LEU A 237 4.05 -22.17 9.64
C LEU A 237 2.84 -22.42 8.74
N GLN A 238 2.71 -23.61 8.15
CA GLN A 238 1.49 -23.99 7.43
C GLN A 238 0.28 -24.06 8.37
N ASN A 239 0.45 -24.66 9.55
CA ASN A 239 -0.60 -24.72 10.55
C ASN A 239 -0.99 -23.32 11.05
N GLU A 240 -0.01 -22.42 11.24
CA GLU A 240 -0.24 -21.02 11.57
C GLU A 240 -1.04 -20.29 10.46
N GLN A 241 -0.71 -20.53 9.20
CA GLN A 241 -1.43 -19.94 8.06
C GLN A 241 -2.91 -20.37 7.98
N LEU A 242 -3.21 -21.61 8.39
CA LEU A 242 -4.55 -22.19 8.31
C LEU A 242 -5.42 -21.84 9.51
N HIS A 243 -4.84 -21.82 10.72
CA HIS A 243 -5.60 -21.70 11.98
C HIS A 243 -5.29 -20.44 12.77
N GLY A 244 -4.31 -19.63 12.33
CA GLY A 244 -3.96 -18.39 12.99
C GLY A 244 -5.04 -17.32 12.88
N ARG A 245 -4.97 -16.31 13.75
CA ARG A 245 -5.93 -15.21 13.77
C ARG A 245 -5.69 -14.33 12.55
N ILE A 246 -6.66 -14.28 11.65
CA ILE A 246 -6.65 -13.36 10.51
C ILE A 246 -6.86 -11.94 11.03
N GLU A 247 -5.84 -11.11 10.86
CA GLU A 247 -5.87 -9.67 11.20
C GLU A 247 -6.34 -8.85 10.01
N TYR A 248 -5.98 -9.26 8.80
CA TYR A 248 -6.39 -8.61 7.56
C TYR A 248 -6.28 -9.55 6.37
N GLU A 249 -7.30 -9.54 5.51
CA GLU A 249 -7.34 -10.28 4.25
C GLU A 249 -7.91 -9.34 3.16
N PRO A 250 -7.14 -9.01 2.11
CA PRO A 250 -7.61 -8.19 0.99
C PRO A 250 -8.75 -8.88 0.24
N SER A 251 -9.66 -8.08 -0.34
CA SER A 251 -10.69 -8.63 -1.22
C SER A 251 -10.07 -9.31 -2.44
N SER A 252 -10.63 -10.46 -2.84
CA SER A 252 -10.16 -11.32 -3.95
C SER A 252 -10.03 -10.61 -5.30
N THR A 253 -10.67 -9.46 -5.48
CA THR A 253 -10.57 -8.60 -6.66
C THR A 253 -9.22 -7.89 -6.84
N GLY A 254 -8.35 -7.90 -5.82
CA GLY A 254 -7.04 -7.20 -5.86
C GLY A 254 -5.87 -8.03 -6.40
N GLY A 255 -6.06 -9.30 -6.77
CA GLY A 255 -5.00 -10.19 -7.29
C GLY A 255 -3.88 -10.53 -6.30
N LYS A 256 -3.95 -10.02 -5.06
CA LYS A 256 -3.00 -10.32 -3.98
C LYS A 256 -3.49 -11.56 -3.21
N THR A 257 -2.72 -12.64 -3.27
CA THR A 257 -2.93 -13.88 -2.50
C THR A 257 -2.21 -13.80 -1.14
N ALA A 258 -2.34 -12.65 -0.47
CA ALA A 258 -1.62 -12.36 0.77
C ALA A 258 -2.57 -12.01 1.92
N LYS A 259 -2.24 -12.47 3.13
CA LYS A 259 -3.03 -12.21 4.34
C LYS A 259 -2.12 -11.98 5.54
N VAL A 260 -2.61 -11.19 6.50
CA VAL A 260 -1.92 -10.93 7.77
C VAL A 260 -2.47 -11.86 8.82
N ILE A 261 -1.60 -12.69 9.37
CA ILE A 261 -1.94 -13.66 10.41
C ILE A 261 -0.90 -13.54 11.51
N ASN A 262 -1.36 -13.37 12.75
CA ASN A 262 -0.50 -13.23 13.94
C ASN A 262 0.67 -12.25 13.72
N GLY A 263 0.39 -11.12 13.08
CA GLY A 263 1.36 -10.09 12.78
C GLY A 263 2.39 -10.40 11.69
N LYS A 264 2.30 -11.52 10.98
CA LYS A 264 3.14 -11.90 9.83
C LYS A 264 2.35 -11.84 8.53
N VAL A 265 3.04 -11.68 7.40
CA VAL A 265 2.39 -11.64 6.07
C VAL A 265 2.64 -12.96 5.36
N PHE A 266 1.59 -13.72 5.16
CA PHE A 266 1.60 -14.96 4.39
C PHE A 266 1.18 -14.65 2.96
N PHE A 267 1.87 -15.22 1.98
CA PHE A 267 1.60 -14.97 0.57
C PHE A 267 1.90 -16.18 -0.31
N SER A 268 1.32 -16.20 -1.51
CA SER A 268 1.64 -17.20 -2.53
C SER A 268 2.09 -16.54 -3.83
N MET A 269 3.04 -17.15 -4.53
CA MET A 269 3.52 -16.65 -5.82
C MET A 269 3.84 -17.80 -6.76
N THR A 270 3.76 -17.52 -8.06
CA THR A 270 4.18 -18.45 -9.11
C THR A 270 5.53 -18.01 -9.66
N PHE A 271 6.50 -18.91 -9.63
CA PHE A 271 7.84 -18.68 -10.16
C PHE A 271 8.02 -19.43 -11.46
N HIS A 272 8.43 -18.70 -12.50
CA HIS A 272 8.78 -19.26 -13.81
C HIS A 272 10.30 -19.29 -13.94
N PRO A 273 10.94 -20.45 -13.78
CA PRO A 273 12.39 -20.56 -13.88
C PRO A 273 12.82 -20.31 -15.32
N LYS A 274 13.60 -19.25 -15.54
CA LYS A 274 14.10 -18.86 -16.87
C LYS A 274 15.54 -18.40 -16.76
N LEU A 275 16.40 -18.94 -17.60
CA LEU A 275 17.77 -18.47 -17.78
C LEU A 275 17.82 -17.46 -18.92
N LYS A 276 18.48 -16.32 -18.69
CA LYS A 276 18.75 -15.34 -19.74
C LYS A 276 20.04 -15.70 -20.46
N ILE A 277 19.93 -16.37 -21.59
CA ILE A 277 21.06 -16.69 -22.46
C ILE A 277 21.28 -15.52 -23.43
N LYS A 278 22.53 -15.05 -23.53
CA LYS A 278 22.96 -14.11 -24.56
C LYS A 278 24.17 -14.69 -25.29
N GLU A 279 24.09 -14.70 -26.61
CA GLU A 279 25.21 -15.03 -27.50
C GLU A 279 25.89 -13.74 -27.94
N HIS A 280 27.20 -13.78 -28.03
CA HIS A 280 28.03 -12.64 -28.36
C HIS A 280 29.10 -13.05 -29.35
N GLU A 281 29.51 -12.10 -30.18
CA GLU A 281 30.60 -12.27 -31.13
C GLU A 281 31.42 -10.99 -31.26
N CYS A 282 32.71 -11.15 -31.51
CA CYS A 282 33.63 -10.06 -31.83
C CYS A 282 34.86 -10.60 -32.56
N SER A 283 35.86 -9.76 -32.80
CA SER A 283 37.17 -10.21 -33.29
C SER A 283 38.31 -9.69 -32.45
N VAL A 284 39.43 -10.42 -32.50
CA VAL A 284 40.70 -9.98 -31.91
C VAL A 284 41.86 -10.13 -32.92
N LEU A 285 42.67 -9.08 -33.02
CA LEU A 285 44.00 -9.13 -33.65
C LEU A 285 45.02 -9.28 -32.53
N TYR A 286 45.84 -10.33 -32.60
CA TYR A 286 47.01 -10.45 -31.75
C TYR A 286 48.29 -10.13 -32.54
N ASP A 287 49.00 -9.08 -32.14
CA ASP A 287 50.33 -8.78 -32.66
C ASP A 287 51.43 -9.21 -31.68
N LYS A 288 52.14 -10.28 -32.06
CA LYS A 288 53.27 -10.81 -31.27
C LYS A 288 54.42 -9.82 -31.11
N LYS A 289 54.64 -8.89 -32.04
CA LYS A 289 55.76 -7.93 -31.95
C LYS A 289 55.54 -6.91 -30.85
N GLU A 290 54.31 -6.46 -30.68
CA GLU A 290 53.91 -5.45 -29.70
C GLU A 290 53.31 -6.08 -28.43
N SER A 291 53.14 -7.40 -28.41
CA SER A 291 52.42 -8.15 -27.36
C SER A 291 51.05 -7.54 -27.05
N SER A 292 50.34 -7.11 -28.10
CA SER A 292 49.10 -6.34 -28.01
C SER A 292 47.91 -7.11 -28.59
N TYR A 293 46.74 -6.90 -27.97
CA TYR A 293 45.46 -7.43 -28.41
C TYR A 293 44.52 -6.27 -28.76
N LEU A 294 44.04 -6.24 -30.00
CA LEU A 294 43.08 -5.24 -30.47
C LEU A 294 41.73 -5.91 -30.74
N TYR A 295 40.69 -5.44 -30.06
CA TYR A 295 39.34 -6.01 -30.13
C TYR A 295 38.45 -5.17 -31.03
N PHE A 296 37.61 -5.83 -31.82
CA PHE A 296 36.72 -5.20 -32.78
C PHE A 296 35.31 -5.75 -32.64
N LYS A 297 34.32 -4.86 -32.76
CA LYS A 297 32.89 -5.19 -32.54
C LYS A 297 32.36 -6.33 -33.41
N TYR A 298 32.86 -6.45 -34.64
CA TYR A 298 32.34 -7.41 -35.62
C TYR A 298 33.31 -8.56 -35.88
N PRO A 299 32.82 -9.75 -36.27
CA PRO A 299 33.65 -10.87 -36.68
C PRO A 299 34.50 -10.52 -37.92
N TYR A 300 35.65 -11.19 -38.08
CA TYR A 300 36.71 -10.82 -39.02
C TYR A 300 36.25 -10.80 -40.50
N ARG A 301 35.20 -11.56 -40.83
CA ARG A 301 34.64 -11.62 -42.19
C ARG A 301 33.82 -10.38 -42.56
N SER A 302 33.68 -9.40 -41.66
CA SER A 302 32.99 -8.14 -41.93
C SER A 302 33.93 -7.12 -42.57
N SER A 303 33.46 -6.42 -43.61
CA SER A 303 34.14 -5.24 -44.18
C SER A 303 34.29 -4.08 -43.17
N LEU A 304 33.63 -4.21 -42.01
CA LEU A 304 33.64 -3.25 -40.91
C LEU A 304 34.77 -3.51 -39.90
N TRP A 305 35.71 -4.41 -40.20
CA TRP A 305 36.88 -4.67 -39.35
C TRP A 305 37.96 -3.59 -39.57
N ASN A 306 37.76 -2.43 -38.93
CA ASN A 306 38.63 -1.25 -39.00
C ASN A 306 38.66 -0.50 -37.66
N ASP A 307 39.55 0.49 -37.53
CA ASP A 307 39.80 1.24 -36.29
C ASP A 307 38.54 1.92 -35.73
N SER A 308 37.59 2.31 -36.58
CA SER A 308 36.33 2.92 -36.13
C SER A 308 35.40 1.94 -35.39
N ASN A 309 35.65 0.63 -35.50
CA ASN A 309 34.90 -0.42 -34.80
C ASN A 309 35.72 -1.11 -33.71
N GLN A 310 36.86 -0.53 -33.33
CA GLN A 310 37.63 -0.99 -32.19
C GLN A 310 36.82 -0.79 -30.90
N ILE A 311 36.84 -1.80 -30.02
CA ILE A 311 36.15 -1.80 -28.73
C ILE A 311 37.14 -2.08 -27.61
N GLU A 312 36.74 -1.74 -26.39
CA GLU A 312 37.42 -2.25 -25.20
C GLU A 312 37.28 -3.78 -25.13
N ALA A 313 38.31 -4.45 -24.61
CA ALA A 313 38.29 -5.89 -24.40
C ALA A 313 37.09 -6.29 -23.52
N PRO A 314 36.23 -7.22 -23.95
CA PRO A 314 35.10 -7.66 -23.13
C PRO A 314 35.62 -8.31 -21.84
N LYS A 315 35.18 -7.78 -20.69
CA LYS A 315 35.72 -8.12 -19.37
C LYS A 315 35.58 -9.60 -19.04
N GLU A 316 34.53 -10.22 -19.56
CA GLU A 316 34.16 -11.62 -19.34
C GLU A 316 35.13 -12.60 -19.99
N ILE A 317 35.75 -12.24 -21.12
CA ILE A 317 36.56 -13.16 -21.93
C ILE A 317 38.03 -12.76 -22.03
N ARG A 318 38.37 -11.50 -21.71
CA ARG A 318 39.70 -10.91 -21.93
C ARG A 318 40.83 -11.82 -21.48
N LYS A 319 40.82 -12.23 -20.21
CA LYS A 319 41.89 -13.05 -19.65
C LYS A 319 42.02 -14.40 -20.36
N ILE A 320 40.90 -15.07 -20.64
CA ILE A 320 40.88 -16.37 -21.31
C ILE A 320 41.41 -16.25 -22.74
N VAL A 321 41.05 -15.18 -23.45
CA VAL A 321 41.56 -14.88 -24.79
C VAL A 321 43.08 -14.66 -24.75
N GLU A 322 43.55 -13.81 -23.84
CA GLU A 322 44.97 -13.45 -23.72
C GLU A 322 45.85 -14.66 -23.30
N ASP A 323 45.30 -15.59 -22.50
CA ASP A 323 45.99 -16.81 -22.07
C ASP A 323 46.05 -17.89 -23.18
N ASN A 324 45.08 -17.92 -24.10
CA ASN A 324 44.96 -18.99 -25.11
C ASN A 324 45.39 -18.58 -26.53
N ILE A 325 45.34 -17.29 -26.91
CA ILE A 325 45.67 -16.81 -28.25
C ILE A 325 47.10 -16.25 -28.29
N VAL A 326 48.09 -17.15 -28.33
CA VAL A 326 49.53 -16.79 -28.30
C VAL A 326 50.21 -16.73 -29.68
N LYS A 327 49.48 -17.02 -30.76
CA LYS A 327 50.01 -17.01 -32.13
C LYS A 327 49.53 -15.77 -32.87
N LYS A 328 50.43 -15.04 -33.53
CA LYS A 328 50.05 -13.89 -34.38
C LYS A 328 48.96 -14.31 -35.36
N GLY A 329 47.95 -13.47 -35.51
CA GLY A 329 46.82 -13.74 -36.41
C GLY A 329 45.58 -12.96 -36.06
N LYS A 330 44.54 -13.20 -36.86
CA LYS A 330 43.21 -12.60 -36.73
C LYS A 330 42.21 -13.68 -36.37
N TYR A 331 41.38 -13.38 -35.38
CA TYR A 331 40.49 -14.36 -34.77
C TYR A 331 39.08 -13.80 -34.67
N SER A 332 38.07 -14.61 -35.01
CA SER A 332 36.69 -14.35 -34.57
C SER A 332 36.48 -15.04 -33.23
N LEU A 333 35.83 -14.36 -32.29
CA LEU A 333 35.48 -14.87 -30.96
C LEU A 333 33.96 -15.06 -30.88
N TYR A 334 33.52 -16.16 -30.29
CA TYR A 334 32.12 -16.48 -30.07
C TYR A 334 31.94 -16.96 -28.64
N TRP A 335 31.06 -16.33 -27.87
CA TRP A 335 30.82 -16.74 -26.50
C TRP A 335 29.36 -16.63 -26.09
N LYS A 336 28.99 -17.41 -25.07
CA LYS A 336 27.65 -17.39 -24.49
C LYS A 336 27.74 -16.99 -23.03
N THR A 337 26.75 -16.22 -22.59
CA THR A 337 26.57 -15.85 -21.19
C THR A 337 25.19 -16.26 -20.71
N VAL A 338 25.11 -16.72 -19.46
CA VAL A 338 23.86 -16.98 -18.74
C VAL A 338 23.83 -16.07 -17.53
N ASP A 339 22.82 -15.19 -17.47
CA ASP A 339 22.73 -14.13 -16.46
C ASP A 339 24.07 -13.42 -16.24
N GLU A 340 24.69 -13.00 -17.36
CA GLU A 340 25.94 -12.22 -17.43
C GLU A 340 27.21 -12.97 -16.99
N LYS A 341 27.11 -14.27 -16.71
CA LYS A 341 28.27 -15.14 -16.45
C LYS A 341 28.65 -15.93 -17.70
N LEU A 342 29.95 -16.04 -17.98
CA LEU A 342 30.47 -16.78 -19.14
C LEU A 342 30.17 -18.28 -19.03
N VAL A 343 29.71 -18.88 -20.13
CA VAL A 343 29.31 -20.29 -20.20
C VAL A 343 30.15 -21.07 -21.21
N SER A 344 30.44 -20.46 -22.35
CA SER A 344 31.32 -21.03 -23.37
C SER A 344 32.04 -19.92 -24.12
N LEU A 345 33.27 -20.17 -24.56
CA LEU A 345 34.06 -19.30 -25.42
C LEU A 345 34.83 -20.16 -26.41
N SER A 346 34.69 -19.82 -27.69
CA SER A 346 35.46 -20.41 -28.78
C SER A 346 36.00 -19.33 -29.70
N TYR A 347 37.05 -19.67 -30.45
CA TYR A 347 37.59 -18.80 -31.47
C TYR A 347 37.85 -19.51 -32.78
N VAL A 348 37.85 -18.77 -33.88
CA VAL A 348 38.26 -19.24 -35.21
C VAL A 348 39.43 -18.40 -35.69
N LYS A 349 40.57 -19.03 -35.98
CA LYS A 349 41.72 -18.37 -36.60
C LYS A 349 41.50 -18.26 -38.10
N HIS A 350 41.69 -17.06 -38.65
CA HIS A 350 41.59 -16.82 -40.10
C HIS A 350 42.97 -16.81 -40.77
N GLY A 351 43.03 -17.37 -41.99
CA GLY A 351 44.25 -17.44 -42.81
C GLY A 351 44.86 -18.84 -43.00
N LEU A 352 44.20 -19.90 -42.54
CA LEU A 352 44.54 -21.31 -42.81
C LEU A 352 43.36 -22.01 -43.51
N VAL A 353 43.64 -23.12 -44.22
CA VAL A 353 42.68 -23.82 -45.11
C VAL A 353 41.53 -24.50 -44.34
N ASP A 354 41.75 -24.85 -43.06
CA ASP A 354 40.71 -25.42 -42.18
C ASP A 354 40.29 -24.42 -41.09
N THR A 355 39.05 -23.94 -41.16
CA THR A 355 38.45 -23.03 -40.16
C THR A 355 37.56 -23.81 -39.19
N VAL A 356 38.16 -24.59 -38.29
CA VAL A 356 37.43 -25.25 -37.20
C VAL A 356 37.43 -24.34 -35.96
N PRO A 357 36.27 -24.10 -35.31
CA PRO A 357 36.22 -23.42 -34.03
C PRO A 357 37.02 -24.17 -32.96
N ILE A 358 37.91 -23.46 -32.28
CA ILE A 358 38.66 -23.97 -31.13
C ILE A 358 37.95 -23.48 -29.88
N GLU A 359 37.43 -24.41 -29.09
CA GLU A 359 36.86 -24.12 -27.78
C GLU A 359 37.99 -23.94 -26.75
N VAL A 360 37.95 -22.82 -26.03
CA VAL A 360 38.95 -22.48 -24.99
C VAL A 360 38.35 -22.45 -23.59
N TYR A 361 37.04 -22.42 -23.49
CA TYR A 361 36.31 -22.50 -22.24
C TYR A 361 34.90 -23.02 -22.51
N SER A 362 34.44 -23.96 -21.70
CA SER A 362 33.06 -24.40 -21.66
C SER A 362 32.76 -24.99 -20.29
N ILE A 363 31.57 -24.70 -19.77
CA ILE A 363 31.04 -25.40 -18.60
C ILE A 363 30.33 -26.70 -19.00
N TYR A 364 29.99 -26.87 -20.27
CA TYR A 364 29.35 -28.08 -20.78
C TYR A 364 30.42 -29.17 -20.85
N LYS A 365 30.12 -30.32 -20.24
CA LYS A 365 31.03 -31.49 -20.22
C LYS A 365 30.88 -32.38 -21.44
#